data_AF-A2BKG6-F1
#
_entry.id   AF-A2BKG6-F1
#
_cell.length_a   1.000
_cell.length_b   1.000
_cell.length_c   1.000
_cell.angle_alpha   90.00
_cell.angle_beta   90.00
_cell.angle_gamma   90.00
#
_symmetry.space_group_name_H-M   'P 1'
#
loop_
_entity.id
_entity.type
_entity.pdbx_description
1 polymer ?
#
loop_
_entity_poly.entity_id
_entity_poly.type
_entity_poly.pdbx_seq_one_letter_code
_entity_poly.pdbx_strand_id
1 'polypeptide(L)'
;MPLDGSPLMGRGCSVGLRGLVRLPREPSAAGIIVFSAAVGVVSMESVTLWGLLFAAAAVSLHVLTFDAAFDAAKRRCARLVAAVASVNVLPYAAAFILGRSAVAAALLAYSPLFAGYTAAAVRGLLGTAMGYIADAALLSYTAVLASVLAGEPTTLTITAAGLMALYTASTAAYVESRLPMRSTSPLLPLALWLPALPLAAAVKPALHC
;
A
#
# COMPACT_ATOMS: atom_id res chain seq x y z
N MET A 1 36.32 -2.46 -10.54
CA MET A 1 35.46 -3.28 -9.65
C MET A 1 34.73 -4.28 -10.53
N PRO A 2 34.97 -5.59 -10.39
CA PRO A 2 34.26 -6.59 -11.18
C PRO A 2 32.82 -6.69 -10.65
N LEU A 3 31.86 -6.54 -11.56
CA LEU A 3 30.46 -6.84 -11.34
C LEU A 3 30.32 -8.36 -11.37
N ASP A 4 30.30 -8.96 -10.17
CA ASP A 4 30.08 -10.40 -10.01
C ASP A 4 28.63 -10.71 -10.37
N GLY A 5 28.40 -10.96 -11.67
CA GLY A 5 27.12 -11.26 -12.29
C GLY A 5 26.71 -12.72 -12.11
N SER A 6 26.85 -13.27 -10.92
CA SER A 6 26.32 -14.61 -10.62
C SER A 6 24.79 -14.52 -10.59
N PRO A 7 24.06 -15.18 -11.51
CA PRO A 7 22.61 -15.22 -11.43
C PRO A 7 22.25 -15.95 -10.14
N LEU A 8 21.47 -15.29 -9.26
CA LEU A 8 20.86 -15.88 -8.06
C LEU A 8 19.79 -16.95 -8.42
N MET A 9 20.04 -17.76 -9.44
CA MET A 9 19.26 -18.93 -9.82
C MET A 9 19.60 -20.07 -8.86
N GLY A 10 18.82 -20.20 -7.78
CA GLY A 10 18.90 -21.40 -6.95
C GLY A 10 18.36 -21.28 -5.54
N ARG A 11 18.12 -20.08 -5.00
CA ARG A 11 17.41 -19.97 -3.72
C ARG A 11 15.92 -20.23 -3.95
N GLY A 12 15.51 -21.49 -3.73
CA GLY A 12 14.17 -21.99 -3.98
C GLY A 12 13.07 -21.05 -3.47
N CYS A 13 12.00 -20.92 -4.24
CA CYS A 13 10.80 -20.13 -3.90
C CYS A 13 9.95 -20.78 -2.79
N SER A 14 10.51 -21.69 -1.97
CA SER A 14 9.81 -22.31 -0.86
C SER A 14 9.90 -21.41 0.37
N VAL A 15 8.75 -20.92 0.81
CA VAL A 15 8.61 -20.21 2.08
C VAL A 15 7.60 -21.00 2.90
N GLY A 16 8.06 -21.60 4.01
CA GLY A 16 7.15 -22.24 4.95
C GLY A 16 6.21 -21.20 5.59
N LEU A 17 5.13 -21.64 6.25
CA LEU A 17 4.15 -20.75 6.89
C LEU A 17 4.78 -19.68 7.80
N ARG A 18 5.85 -20.03 8.52
CA ARG A 18 6.60 -19.10 9.39
C ARG A 18 7.26 -17.95 8.63
N GLY A 19 7.56 -18.12 7.35
CA GLY A 19 8.09 -17.06 6.50
C GLY A 19 7.01 -16.21 5.84
N LEU A 20 5.74 -16.64 5.87
CA LEU A 20 4.59 -15.87 5.38
C LEU A 20 4.08 -14.86 6.41
N VAL A 21 4.19 -15.18 7.71
CA VAL A 21 3.65 -14.39 8.82
C VAL A 21 4.80 -13.87 9.68
N ARG A 22 5.15 -12.60 9.52
CA ARG A 22 6.13 -11.90 10.37
C ARG A 22 5.88 -10.39 10.34
N LEU A 23 6.29 -9.69 11.39
CA LEU A 23 6.30 -8.22 11.35
C LEU A 23 7.23 -7.71 10.24
N PRO A 24 6.90 -6.56 9.60
CA PRO A 24 7.75 -5.97 8.58
C PRO A 24 9.17 -5.72 9.10
N ARG A 25 10.17 -6.00 8.26
CA ARG A 25 11.57 -5.66 8.58
C ARG A 25 11.77 -4.16 8.70
N GLU A 26 10.99 -3.38 7.94
CA GLU A 26 10.99 -1.93 7.96
C GLU A 26 9.84 -1.44 8.85
N PRO A 27 10.12 -0.88 10.05
CA PRO A 27 9.07 -0.44 10.97
C PRO A 27 8.16 0.64 10.37
N SER A 28 8.68 1.44 9.42
CA SER A 28 7.92 2.44 8.68
C SER A 28 6.77 1.82 7.89
N ALA A 29 6.94 0.63 7.31
CA ALA A 29 5.87 -0.03 6.55
C ALA A 29 4.67 -0.37 7.46
N ALA A 30 4.94 -0.96 8.64
CA ALA A 30 3.91 -1.21 9.64
C ALA A 30 3.24 0.09 10.10
N GLY A 31 4.05 1.13 10.36
CA GLY A 31 3.55 2.45 10.75
C GLY A 31 2.61 3.07 9.71
N ILE A 32 3.00 3.03 8.42
CA ILE A 32 2.18 3.54 7.31
C ILE A 32 0.86 2.76 7.22
N ILE A 33 0.91 1.42 7.28
CA ILE A 33 -0.30 0.57 7.20
C ILE A 33 -1.26 0.91 8.34
N VAL A 34 -0.77 0.93 9.58
CA VAL A 34 -1.63 1.16 10.75
C VAL A 34 -2.16 2.58 10.78
N PHE A 35 -1.31 3.57 10.50
CA PHE A 35 -1.72 4.97 10.48
C PHE A 35 -2.72 5.25 9.36
N SER A 36 -2.51 4.72 8.16
CA SER A 36 -3.44 4.87 7.05
C SER A 36 -4.78 4.20 7.36
N ALA A 37 -4.77 3.00 7.93
CA ALA A 37 -5.99 2.34 8.40
C ALA A 37 -6.75 3.20 9.44
N ALA A 38 -6.04 3.81 10.40
CA ALA A 38 -6.64 4.70 11.38
C ALA A 38 -7.28 5.94 10.72
N VAL A 39 -6.60 6.58 9.77
CA VAL A 39 -7.15 7.70 8.98
C VAL A 39 -8.43 7.27 8.24
N GLY A 40 -8.42 6.07 7.64
CA GLY A 40 -9.61 5.48 7.03
C GLY A 40 -10.74 5.32 8.03
N VAL A 41 -10.44 4.78 9.22
CA VAL A 41 -11.44 4.53 10.26
C VAL A 41 -12.06 5.81 10.79
N VAL A 42 -11.28 6.87 10.97
CA VAL A 42 -11.75 8.14 11.55
C VAL A 42 -12.50 9.01 10.54
N SER A 43 -12.36 8.74 9.23
CA SER A 43 -12.99 9.55 8.16
C SER A 43 -14.29 8.97 7.60
N MET A 44 -14.76 7.84 8.11
CA MET A 44 -16.01 7.20 7.68
C MET A 44 -17.26 7.84 8.32
N GLU A 45 -18.43 7.60 7.73
CA GLU A 45 -19.69 8.16 8.22
C GLU A 45 -20.28 7.40 9.42
N SER A 46 -20.12 6.07 9.43
CA SER A 46 -20.67 5.21 10.49
C SER A 46 -19.74 4.05 10.76
N VAL A 47 -19.67 3.60 12.02
CA VAL A 47 -18.79 2.52 12.45
C VAL A 47 -19.57 1.43 13.19
N THR A 48 -19.21 0.18 12.94
CA THR A 48 -19.75 -0.96 13.70
C THR A 48 -18.63 -1.70 14.41
N LEU A 49 -18.91 -2.27 15.59
CA LEU A 49 -17.93 -3.05 16.33
C LEU A 49 -17.39 -4.22 15.48
N TRP A 50 -18.29 -4.96 14.82
CA TRP A 50 -17.90 -6.07 13.94
C TRP A 50 -17.05 -5.61 12.76
N GLY A 51 -17.42 -4.48 12.15
CA GLY A 51 -16.61 -3.89 11.09
C GLY A 51 -15.20 -3.51 11.55
N LEU A 52 -15.07 -2.93 12.75
CA LEU A 52 -13.76 -2.63 13.34
C LEU A 52 -12.92 -3.89 13.58
N LEU A 53 -13.54 -4.98 14.03
CA LEU A 53 -12.84 -6.26 14.20
C LEU A 53 -12.37 -6.82 12.85
N PHE A 54 -13.20 -6.74 11.80
CA PHE A 54 -12.79 -7.15 10.45
C PHE A 54 -11.68 -6.26 9.89
N ALA A 55 -11.77 -4.94 10.06
CA ALA A 55 -10.73 -4.00 9.67
C ALA A 55 -9.41 -4.31 10.40
N ALA A 56 -9.45 -4.51 11.73
CA ALA A 56 -8.28 -4.85 12.52
C ALA A 56 -7.64 -6.18 12.08
N ALA A 57 -8.45 -7.21 11.80
CA ALA A 57 -7.97 -8.49 11.27
C ALA A 57 -7.33 -8.33 9.88
N ALA A 58 -7.95 -7.57 8.98
CA ALA A 58 -7.44 -7.31 7.64
C ALA A 58 -6.13 -6.51 7.65
N VAL A 59 -6.04 -5.48 8.51
CA VAL A 59 -4.83 -4.68 8.71
C VAL A 59 -3.71 -5.53 9.29
N SER A 60 -4.02 -6.35 10.31
CA SER A 60 -3.06 -7.29 10.88
C SER A 60 -2.54 -8.27 9.83
N LEU A 61 -3.42 -8.79 8.97
CA LEU A 61 -3.03 -9.65 7.86
C LEU A 61 -2.05 -8.96 6.90
N HIS A 62 -2.35 -7.72 6.49
CA HIS A 62 -1.46 -6.95 5.60
C HIS A 62 -0.12 -6.67 6.27
N VAL A 63 -0.09 -6.24 7.54
CA VAL A 63 1.15 -6.04 8.30
C VAL A 63 1.98 -7.32 8.35
N LEU A 64 1.35 -8.44 8.69
CA LEU A 64 2.06 -9.70 8.92
C LEU A 64 2.50 -10.39 7.63
N THR A 65 1.91 -10.05 6.47
CA THR A 65 2.23 -10.68 5.19
C THR A 65 2.93 -9.75 4.19
N PHE A 66 3.04 -8.45 4.50
CA PHE A 66 3.69 -7.44 3.66
C PHE A 66 5.08 -7.87 3.19
N ASP A 67 5.92 -8.25 4.15
CA ASP A 67 7.30 -8.64 3.91
C ASP A 67 7.42 -9.85 2.97
N ALA A 68 6.49 -10.81 3.12
CA ALA A 68 6.42 -11.99 2.26
C ALA A 68 5.92 -11.61 0.85
N ALA A 69 4.95 -10.71 0.74
CA ALA A 69 4.45 -10.20 -0.53
C ALA A 69 5.55 -9.48 -1.30
N PHE A 70 6.25 -8.57 -0.63
CA PHE A 70 7.34 -7.80 -1.20
C PHE A 70 8.50 -8.69 -1.63
N ASP A 71 8.97 -9.60 -0.76
CA ASP A 71 10.05 -10.54 -1.07
C ASP A 71 9.65 -11.46 -2.26
N ALA A 72 8.40 -11.93 -2.30
CA ALA A 72 7.90 -12.77 -3.40
C ALA A 72 7.88 -12.03 -4.74
N ALA A 73 7.38 -10.79 -4.74
CA ALA A 73 7.30 -9.94 -5.92
C ALA A 73 8.70 -9.57 -6.42
N LYS A 74 9.59 -9.18 -5.50
CA LYS A 74 11.00 -8.85 -5.79
C LYS A 74 11.77 -10.03 -6.39
N ARG A 75 11.55 -11.24 -5.88
CA ARG A 75 12.15 -12.49 -6.41
C ARG A 75 11.46 -13.03 -7.66
N ARG A 76 10.34 -12.42 -8.07
CA ARG A 76 9.50 -12.88 -9.19
C ARG A 76 9.04 -14.34 -9.05
N CYS A 77 8.82 -14.79 -7.80
CA CYS A 77 8.37 -16.15 -7.52
C CYS A 77 6.84 -16.25 -7.73
N ALA A 78 6.40 -16.50 -8.97
CA ALA A 78 4.97 -16.46 -9.34
C ALA A 78 4.05 -17.27 -8.40
N ARG A 79 4.45 -18.48 -7.98
CA ARG A 79 3.69 -19.31 -7.03
C ARG A 79 3.52 -18.64 -5.67
N LEU A 80 4.59 -18.05 -5.13
CA LEU A 80 4.56 -17.39 -3.84
C LEU A 80 3.80 -16.06 -3.92
N VAL A 81 3.96 -15.31 -5.02
CA VAL A 81 3.17 -14.12 -5.31
C VAL A 81 1.69 -14.47 -5.34
N ALA A 82 1.30 -15.52 -6.07
CA ALA A 82 -0.09 -15.96 -6.14
C ALA A 82 -0.63 -16.38 -4.76
N ALA A 83 0.15 -17.11 -3.96
CA ALA A 83 -0.25 -17.53 -2.62
C ALA A 83 -0.40 -16.36 -1.64
N VAL A 84 0.53 -15.40 -1.64
CA VAL A 84 0.44 -14.23 -0.75
C VAL A 84 -0.66 -13.28 -1.22
N ALA A 85 -0.80 -13.09 -2.53
CA ALA A 85 -1.86 -12.28 -3.11
C ALA A 85 -3.24 -12.87 -2.83
N SER A 86 -3.43 -14.19 -2.96
CA SER A 86 -4.73 -14.81 -2.67
C SER A 86 -5.16 -14.58 -1.23
N VAL A 87 -4.24 -14.68 -0.28
CA VAL A 87 -4.47 -14.37 1.14
C VAL A 87 -4.82 -12.89 1.35
N ASN A 88 -4.06 -11.98 0.74
CA ASN A 88 -4.27 -10.53 0.88
C ASN A 88 -5.51 -10.01 0.13
N VAL A 89 -6.02 -10.76 -0.86
CA VAL A 89 -7.25 -10.40 -1.59
C VAL A 89 -8.51 -10.75 -0.77
N LEU A 90 -8.44 -11.68 0.19
CA LEU A 90 -9.61 -12.12 0.97
C LEU A 90 -10.36 -10.96 1.66
N PRO A 91 -9.69 -10.00 2.35
CA PRO A 91 -10.38 -8.86 2.93
C PRO A 91 -11.16 -8.01 1.92
N TYR A 92 -10.65 -7.88 0.69
CA TYR A 92 -11.32 -7.13 -0.38
C TYR A 92 -12.51 -7.90 -0.95
N ALA A 93 -12.39 -9.23 -1.09
CA ALA A 93 -13.51 -10.07 -1.49
C ALA A 93 -14.63 -10.04 -0.43
N ALA A 94 -14.29 -10.11 0.85
CA ALA A 94 -15.23 -9.98 1.95
C ALA A 94 -15.95 -8.61 1.90
N ALA A 95 -15.20 -7.53 1.73
CA ALA A 95 -15.75 -6.18 1.56
C ALA A 95 -16.74 -6.08 0.38
N PHE A 96 -16.42 -6.71 -0.75
CA PHE A 96 -17.29 -6.73 -1.93
C PHE A 96 -18.59 -7.52 -1.69
N ILE A 97 -18.50 -8.68 -1.04
CA ILE A 97 -19.67 -9.53 -0.71
C ILE A 97 -20.63 -8.81 0.25
N LEU A 98 -20.12 -7.97 1.13
CA LEU A 98 -20.93 -7.18 2.06
C LEU A 98 -21.75 -6.07 1.37
N GLY A 99 -21.75 -5.98 0.03
CA GLY A 99 -22.70 -5.19 -0.74
C GLY A 99 -22.46 -3.69 -0.69
N ARG A 100 -21.28 -3.25 -0.23
CA ARG A 100 -20.94 -1.84 -0.11
C ARG A 100 -20.54 -1.30 -1.48
N SER A 101 -21.46 -0.62 -2.17
CA SER A 101 -21.23 -0.06 -3.52
C SER A 101 -20.09 0.96 -3.57
N ALA A 102 -19.84 1.65 -2.44
CA ALA A 102 -18.71 2.56 -2.27
C ALA A 102 -17.34 1.83 -2.34
N VAL A 103 -17.31 0.52 -2.12
CA VAL A 103 -16.11 -0.33 -2.27
C VAL A 103 -15.65 -0.34 -3.70
N ALA A 104 -16.54 -0.58 -4.67
CA ALA A 104 -16.14 -0.62 -6.08
C ALA A 104 -15.51 0.72 -6.51
N ALA A 105 -16.10 1.85 -6.12
CA ALA A 105 -15.54 3.17 -6.40
C ALA A 105 -14.18 3.39 -5.73
N ALA A 106 -14.04 2.97 -4.47
CA ALA A 106 -12.81 3.12 -3.71
C ALA A 106 -11.69 2.20 -4.22
N LEU A 107 -11.98 0.96 -4.59
CA LEU A 107 -11.03 0.04 -5.22
C LEU A 107 -10.62 0.55 -6.62
N LEU A 108 -11.57 1.09 -7.40
CA LEU A 108 -11.28 1.68 -8.71
C LEU A 108 -10.38 2.91 -8.60
N ALA A 109 -10.60 3.79 -7.62
CA ALA A 109 -9.78 4.99 -7.41
C ALA A 109 -8.30 4.66 -7.16
N TYR A 110 -7.99 3.48 -6.62
CA TYR A 110 -6.64 3.04 -6.29
C TYR A 110 -6.06 1.99 -7.25
N SER A 111 -6.87 1.49 -8.17
CA SER A 111 -6.42 0.61 -9.25
C SER A 111 -5.22 1.16 -10.03
N PRO A 112 -5.02 2.49 -10.24
CA PRO A 112 -3.83 3.00 -10.90
C PRO A 112 -2.55 2.81 -10.09
N LEU A 113 -2.59 2.97 -8.75
CA LEU A 113 -1.44 2.74 -7.87
C LEU A 113 -1.05 1.27 -7.87
N PHE A 114 -2.04 0.38 -7.74
CA PHE A 114 -1.81 -1.06 -7.82
C PHE A 114 -1.28 -1.50 -9.19
N ALA A 115 -1.82 -0.94 -10.28
CA ALA A 115 -1.33 -1.19 -11.64
C ALA A 115 0.11 -0.71 -11.83
N GLY A 116 0.44 0.48 -11.32
CA GLY A 116 1.80 1.02 -11.35
C GLY A 116 2.79 0.15 -10.58
N TYR A 117 2.42 -0.29 -9.38
CA TYR A 117 3.20 -1.24 -8.58
C TYR A 117 3.41 -2.57 -9.32
N THR A 118 2.33 -3.13 -9.87
CA THR A 118 2.38 -4.39 -10.63
C THR A 118 3.25 -4.26 -11.88
N ALA A 119 3.15 -3.15 -12.59
CA ALA A 119 4.01 -2.86 -13.74
C ALA A 119 5.49 -2.76 -13.32
N ALA A 120 5.78 -2.15 -12.18
CA ALA A 120 7.12 -2.12 -11.61
C ALA A 120 7.60 -3.53 -11.21
N ALA A 121 6.73 -4.35 -10.62
CA ALA A 121 7.01 -5.75 -10.28
C ALA A 121 7.35 -6.60 -11.51
N VAL A 122 6.54 -6.52 -12.56
CA VAL A 122 6.75 -7.26 -13.83
C VAL A 122 8.07 -6.85 -14.49
N ARG A 123 8.43 -5.56 -14.43
CA ARG A 123 9.71 -5.05 -14.94
C ARG A 123 10.89 -5.32 -13.98
N GLY A 124 10.63 -5.88 -12.78
CA GLY A 124 11.59 -6.09 -11.68
C GLY A 124 12.25 -4.81 -11.18
N LEU A 125 11.49 -3.71 -11.20
CA LEU A 125 11.90 -2.41 -10.69
C LEU A 125 11.64 -2.27 -9.19
N LEU A 126 11.10 -3.28 -8.49
CA LEU A 126 10.83 -3.21 -7.04
C LEU A 126 12.08 -2.99 -6.19
N GLY A 127 13.28 -3.36 -6.68
CA GLY A 127 14.55 -3.05 -6.00
C GLY A 127 15.09 -1.64 -6.24
N THR A 128 14.45 -0.87 -7.12
CA THR A 128 14.84 0.51 -7.47
C THR A 128 14.13 1.52 -6.58
N ALA A 129 14.62 2.76 -6.55
CA ALA A 129 13.97 3.86 -5.84
C ALA A 129 12.48 3.99 -6.22
N MET A 130 12.15 3.90 -7.51
CA MET A 130 10.76 3.98 -7.99
C MET A 130 9.90 2.82 -7.48
N GLY A 131 10.50 1.63 -7.34
CA GLY A 131 9.85 0.47 -6.75
C GLY A 131 9.47 0.70 -5.29
N TYR A 132 10.41 1.19 -4.48
CA TYR A 132 10.17 1.52 -3.07
C TYR A 132 9.16 2.67 -2.89
N ILE A 133 9.23 3.71 -3.74
CA ILE A 133 8.26 4.81 -3.73
C ILE A 133 6.84 4.32 -4.03
N ALA A 134 6.68 3.47 -5.06
CA ALA A 134 5.38 2.89 -5.41
C ALA A 134 4.86 1.96 -4.31
N ASP A 135 5.73 1.17 -3.70
CA ASP A 135 5.40 0.28 -2.58
C ASP A 135 4.89 1.08 -1.37
N ALA A 136 5.63 2.12 -0.95
CA ALA A 136 5.25 2.99 0.15
C ALA A 136 3.89 3.69 -0.11
N ALA A 137 3.64 4.13 -1.34
CA ALA A 137 2.35 4.70 -1.74
C ALA A 137 1.20 3.68 -1.66
N LEU A 138 1.46 2.43 -2.05
CA LEU A 138 0.48 1.35 -2.04
C LEU A 138 0.04 0.99 -0.61
N LEU A 139 0.93 1.11 0.38
CA LEU A 139 0.58 0.85 1.79
C LEU A 139 -0.56 1.73 2.31
N SER A 140 -0.69 2.95 1.78
CA SER A 140 -1.77 3.88 2.12
C SER A 140 -3.17 3.38 1.72
N TYR A 141 -3.24 2.35 0.87
CA TYR A 141 -4.49 1.70 0.47
C TYR A 141 -5.26 1.07 1.63
N THR A 142 -4.56 0.76 2.72
CA THR A 142 -5.17 0.26 3.96
C THR A 142 -6.17 1.24 4.59
N ALA A 143 -6.07 2.55 4.29
CA ALA A 143 -7.11 3.53 4.65
C ALA A 143 -8.47 3.19 4.02
N VAL A 144 -8.46 2.88 2.72
CA VAL A 144 -9.68 2.52 1.99
C VAL A 144 -10.20 1.17 2.46
N LEU A 145 -9.32 0.17 2.60
CA LEU A 145 -9.75 -1.15 3.07
C LEU A 145 -10.36 -1.09 4.48
N ALA A 146 -9.69 -0.42 5.42
CA ALA A 146 -10.16 -0.35 6.80
C ALA A 146 -11.49 0.40 6.92
N SER A 147 -11.64 1.52 6.21
CA SER A 147 -12.90 2.28 6.18
C SER A 147 -14.05 1.44 5.64
N VAL A 148 -13.83 0.76 4.52
CA VAL A 148 -14.79 -0.14 3.88
C VAL A 148 -15.21 -1.31 4.75
N LEU A 149 -14.30 -1.89 5.53
CA LEU A 149 -14.65 -3.00 6.41
C LEU A 149 -15.36 -2.51 7.68
N ALA A 150 -14.91 -1.38 8.23
CA ALA A 150 -15.46 -0.82 9.46
C ALA A 150 -16.80 -0.09 9.27
N GLY A 151 -17.05 0.45 8.07
CA GLY A 151 -18.19 1.31 7.78
C GLY A 151 -18.33 1.68 6.31
N GLU A 152 -18.99 2.81 6.07
CA GLU A 152 -19.14 3.39 4.72
C GLU A 152 -18.07 4.49 4.49
N PRO A 153 -17.21 4.33 3.46
CA PRO A 153 -16.23 5.36 3.12
C PRO A 153 -16.93 6.59 2.54
N THR A 154 -16.45 7.77 2.92
CA THR A 154 -16.96 9.05 2.42
C THR A 154 -16.01 9.64 1.37
N THR A 155 -16.41 10.73 0.72
CA THR A 155 -15.48 11.52 -0.10
C THR A 155 -14.23 11.93 0.69
N LEU A 156 -14.39 12.30 1.97
CA LEU A 156 -13.27 12.64 2.85
C LEU A 156 -12.32 11.44 3.01
N THR A 157 -12.85 10.22 3.18
CA THR A 157 -12.03 9.00 3.25
C THR A 157 -11.19 8.82 2.00
N ILE A 158 -11.80 8.91 0.82
CA ILE A 158 -11.09 8.72 -0.45
C ILE A 158 -10.00 9.78 -0.62
N THR A 159 -10.31 11.03 -0.28
CA THR A 159 -9.34 12.10 -0.40
C THR A 159 -8.22 12.01 0.63
N ALA A 160 -8.54 11.68 1.89
CA ALA A 160 -7.55 11.49 2.94
C ALA A 160 -6.59 10.35 2.58
N ALA A 161 -7.10 9.24 2.07
CA ALA A 161 -6.27 8.16 1.56
C ALA A 161 -5.38 8.62 0.39
N GLY A 162 -5.88 9.52 -0.48
CA GLY A 162 -5.12 10.02 -1.62
C GLY A 162 -3.96 10.91 -1.17
N LEU A 163 -4.25 11.82 -0.22
CA LEU A 163 -3.25 12.64 0.45
C LEU A 163 -2.22 11.78 1.18
N MET A 164 -2.65 10.69 1.83
CA MET A 164 -1.76 9.72 2.46
C MET A 164 -0.82 9.06 1.44
N ALA A 165 -1.35 8.58 0.31
CA ALA A 165 -0.54 7.97 -0.74
C ALA A 165 0.50 8.96 -1.31
N LEU A 166 0.11 10.22 -1.56
CA LEU A 166 1.03 11.27 -1.99
C LEU A 166 2.09 11.56 -0.91
N TYR A 167 1.70 11.61 0.36
CA TYR A 167 2.58 11.90 1.47
C TYR A 167 3.65 10.81 1.62
N THR A 168 3.22 9.54 1.60
CA THR A 168 4.11 8.39 1.70
C THR A 168 5.02 8.29 0.49
N ALA A 169 4.51 8.54 -0.72
CA ALA A 169 5.30 8.55 -1.95
C ALA A 169 6.38 9.65 -1.91
N SER A 170 6.00 10.88 -1.56
CA SER A 170 6.93 12.00 -1.45
C SER A 170 7.98 11.79 -0.38
N THR A 171 7.60 11.22 0.77
CA THR A 171 8.53 10.92 1.87
C THR A 171 9.52 9.84 1.47
N ALA A 172 9.04 8.75 0.84
CA ALA A 172 9.91 7.71 0.30
C ALA A 172 10.85 8.27 -0.78
N ALA A 173 10.35 9.11 -1.68
CA ALA A 173 11.15 9.75 -2.70
C ALA A 173 12.22 10.68 -2.10
N TYR A 174 11.89 11.36 -1.00
CA TYR A 174 12.85 12.20 -0.30
C TYR A 174 13.98 11.35 0.26
N VAL A 175 13.67 10.27 0.99
CA VAL A 175 14.68 9.34 1.51
C VAL A 175 15.55 8.80 0.38
N GLU A 176 14.95 8.29 -0.69
CA GLU A 176 15.68 7.75 -1.84
C GLU A 176 16.57 8.80 -2.52
N SER A 177 16.16 10.08 -2.59
CA SER A 177 16.98 11.17 -3.14
C SER A 177 18.19 11.56 -2.28
N ARG A 178 18.21 11.16 -1.00
CA ARG A 178 19.31 11.42 -0.07
C ARG A 178 20.30 10.27 0.04
N LEU A 179 19.97 9.09 -0.50
CA LEU A 179 20.86 7.94 -0.49
C LEU A 179 21.97 8.12 -1.54
N PRO A 180 23.27 8.06 -1.18
CA PRO A 180 24.37 8.32 -2.13
C PRO A 180 24.43 7.33 -3.31
N MET A 181 23.81 6.15 -3.15
CA MET A 181 23.82 5.07 -4.13
C MET A 181 22.64 5.14 -5.10
N ARG A 182 21.75 6.13 -4.96
CA ARG A 182 20.56 6.30 -5.77
C ARG A 182 20.69 7.52 -6.67
N SER A 183 20.28 7.37 -7.93
CA SER A 183 20.21 8.46 -8.91
C SER A 183 18.79 9.02 -9.00
N THR A 184 18.24 9.47 -7.87
CA THR A 184 16.88 10.02 -7.80
C THR A 184 16.94 11.54 -7.74
N SER A 185 16.12 12.22 -8.56
CA SER A 185 16.08 13.67 -8.58
C SER A 185 15.67 14.25 -7.22
N PRO A 186 16.35 15.29 -6.70
CA PRO A 186 15.96 15.97 -5.47
C PRO A 186 14.63 16.73 -5.60
N LEU A 187 14.13 16.94 -6.82
CA LEU A 187 12.85 17.58 -7.08
C LEU A 187 11.68 16.59 -7.11
N LEU A 188 11.94 15.28 -7.19
CA LEU A 188 10.90 14.25 -7.26
C LEU A 188 9.92 14.30 -6.05
N PRO A 189 10.38 14.48 -4.79
CA PRO A 189 9.46 14.57 -3.65
C PRO A 189 8.45 15.71 -3.80
N LEU A 190 8.91 16.87 -4.30
CA LEU A 190 8.07 18.04 -4.53
C LEU A 190 7.09 17.79 -5.68
N ALA A 191 7.55 17.18 -6.78
CA ALA A 191 6.70 16.84 -7.91
C ALA A 191 5.58 15.87 -7.52
N LEU A 192 5.89 14.87 -6.68
CA LEU A 192 4.90 13.93 -6.14
C LEU A 192 3.94 14.59 -5.14
N TRP A 193 4.37 15.62 -4.41
CA TRP A 193 3.52 16.31 -3.44
C TRP A 193 2.63 17.38 -4.08
N LEU A 194 3.02 17.94 -5.23
CA LEU A 194 2.29 19.01 -5.89
C LEU A 194 0.78 18.73 -6.09
N PRO A 195 0.34 17.51 -6.48
CA PRO A 195 -1.08 17.19 -6.61
C PRO A 195 -1.86 17.24 -5.29
N ALA A 196 -1.20 17.23 -4.13
CA ALA A 196 -1.86 17.33 -2.83
C ALA A 196 -2.54 18.71 -2.64
N LEU A 197 -2.05 19.77 -3.30
CA LEU A 197 -2.63 21.11 -3.21
C LEU A 197 -4.06 21.19 -3.78
N PRO A 198 -4.31 20.86 -5.07
CA PRO A 198 -5.67 20.85 -5.59
C PRO A 198 -6.55 19.80 -4.90
N LEU A 199 -5.97 18.66 -4.50
CA LEU A 199 -6.70 17.61 -3.80
C LEU A 199 -7.20 18.09 -2.42
N ALA A 200 -6.35 18.75 -1.63
CA ALA A 200 -6.74 19.33 -0.35
C ALA A 200 -7.74 20.49 -0.51
N ALA A 201 -7.58 21.32 -1.55
CA ALA A 201 -8.53 22.39 -1.85
C ALA A 201 -9.94 21.85 -2.15
N ALA A 202 -10.03 20.69 -2.80
CA ALA A 202 -11.31 20.02 -3.09
C ALA A 202 -12.04 19.49 -1.83
N VAL A 203 -11.32 19.27 -0.72
CA VAL A 203 -11.91 18.78 0.56
C VAL A 203 -12.47 19.91 1.40
N LYS A 204 -12.00 21.15 1.23
CA LYS A 204 -12.42 22.29 2.06
C LYS A 204 -13.95 22.44 2.20
N PRO A 205 -14.78 22.25 1.15
CA PRO A 205 -16.23 22.31 1.30
C PRO A 205 -16.80 21.23 2.22
N ALA A 206 -16.19 20.04 2.25
CA ALA A 206 -16.64 18.89 3.04
C ALA A 206 -16.30 18.99 4.54
N LEU A 207 -15.41 19.92 4.94
CA LEU A 207 -15.04 20.15 6.35
C LEU A 207 -15.93 21.19 7.05
N HIS A 208 -16.81 21.86 6.31
CA HIS A 208 -17.69 22.92 6.81
C HIS A 208 -19.17 22.49 6.91
N CYS A 209 -19.45 21.21 6.76
CA CYS A 209 -20.77 20.59 6.95
C CYS A 209 -20.77 19.78 8.25
#